data_AF-A0A380DZ54-F1
#
_entry.id   AF-A0A380DZ54-F1
#
_cell.length_a   1.000
_cell.length_b   1.000
_cell.length_c   1.000
_cell.angle_alpha   90.00
_cell.angle_beta   90.00
_cell.angle_gamma   90.00
#
_symmetry.space_group_name_H-M   'P 1'
#
loop_
_entity.id
_entity.type
_entity.pdbx_description
1 polymer ?
#
loop_
_entity_poly.entity_id
_entity_poly.type
_entity_poly.pdbx_seq_one_letter_code
_entity_poly.pdbx_strand_id
1 'polypeptide(L)' 'MPTHFKGIDLTSSRFIKWLNDMNIIPGYYGVNNIDLMNDLYQKGAHTIVTDRPDLAQQFKQTIPNK' A
#
# COMPACT_ATOMS: atom_id res chain seq x y z
N MET A 1 -0.37 -5.78 -6.65
CA MET A 1 0.58 -5.34 -7.69
C MET A 1 1.92 -5.00 -7.05
N PRO A 2 3.05 -5.05 -7.78
CA PRO A 2 4.33 -4.65 -7.23
C PRO A 2 4.40 -3.13 -7.05
N THR A 3 5.37 -2.64 -6.29
CA THR A 3 5.62 -1.19 -6.13
C THR A 3 6.19 -0.58 -7.40
N HIS A 4 6.95 -1.37 -8.16
CA HIS A 4 7.54 -0.97 -9.43
C HIS A 4 7.32 -2.04 -10.49
N PHE A 5 7.12 -1.61 -11.74
CA PHE A 5 7.06 -2.52 -12.87
C PHE A 5 7.76 -1.89 -14.08
N LYS A 6 8.80 -2.55 -14.60
CA LYS A 6 9.59 -2.08 -15.75
C LYS A 6 10.08 -0.63 -15.60
N GLY A 7 10.53 -0.25 -14.41
CA GLY A 7 11.03 1.10 -14.11
C GLY A 7 9.93 2.14 -13.83
N ILE A 8 8.65 1.77 -13.89
CA ILE A 8 7.53 2.64 -13.56
C ILE A 8 7.22 2.50 -12.07
N ASP A 9 7.18 3.61 -11.36
CA ASP A 9 6.70 3.68 -9.98
C ASP A 9 5.17 3.62 -9.95
N LEU A 10 4.65 2.52 -9.41
CA LEU A 10 3.23 2.26 -9.24
C LEU A 10 2.72 2.73 -7.87
N THR A 11 3.55 3.34 -7.04
CA THR A 11 3.20 3.84 -5.69
C THR A 11 2.94 5.34 -5.64
N SER A 12 2.96 6.02 -6.79
CA SER A 12 2.71 7.47 -6.84
C SER A 12 1.28 7.81 -6.41
N SER A 13 1.12 8.90 -5.64
CA SER A 13 -0.19 9.33 -5.15
C SER A 13 -1.17 9.64 -6.28
N ARG A 14 -0.66 10.19 -7.40
CA ARG A 14 -1.47 10.47 -8.60
C ARG A 14 -2.05 9.20 -9.20
N PHE A 15 -1.25 8.14 -9.31
CA PHE A 15 -1.69 6.88 -9.89
C PHE A 15 -2.69 6.16 -8.98
N ILE A 16 -2.40 6.07 -7.69
CA ILE A 16 -3.31 5.44 -6.71
C ILE A 16 -4.64 6.19 -6.67
N LYS A 17 -4.62 7.53 -6.64
CA LYS A 17 -5.84 8.34 -6.70
C LYS A 17 -6.63 8.05 -7.98
N TRP A 18 -5.98 8.02 -9.13
CA TRP A 18 -6.64 7.73 -10.40
C TRP A 18 -7.31 6.34 -10.41
N LEU A 19 -6.68 5.32 -9.83
CA LEU A 19 -7.30 4.00 -9.68
C LEU A 19 -8.56 4.06 -8.79
N ASN A 20 -8.44 4.72 -7.64
CA ASN A 20 -9.56 4.90 -6.71
C ASN A 20 -10.72 5.67 -7.35
N ASP A 21 -10.44 6.73 -8.12
CA ASP A 21 -11.47 7.52 -8.83
C ASP A 21 -12.23 6.68 -9.87
N MET A 22 -11.60 5.63 -10.41
CA MET A 22 -12.22 4.67 -11.33
C MET A 22 -12.87 3.47 -10.62
N ASN A 23 -12.94 3.46 -9.30
CA ASN A 23 -13.39 2.32 -8.48
C ASN A 23 -12.54 1.05 -8.66
N ILE A 24 -11.27 1.19 -9.01
CA ILE A 24 -10.31 0.09 -9.02
C ILE A 24 -9.60 0.07 -7.67
N ILE A 25 -9.66 -1.05 -6.96
CA ILE A 25 -9.12 -1.20 -5.60
C ILE A 25 -7.62 -1.57 -5.69
N PRO A 26 -6.69 -0.66 -5.33
CA PRO A 26 -5.26 -0.95 -5.42
C PRO A 26 -4.80 -1.76 -4.20
N GLY A 27 -4.16 -2.89 -4.47
CA GLY A 27 -3.48 -3.71 -3.47
C GLY A 27 -2.03 -3.95 -3.83
N TYR A 28 -1.10 -3.89 -2.87
CA TYR A 28 0.33 -4.08 -3.07
C TYR A 28 0.85 -5.32 -2.35
N TYR A 29 1.72 -6.09 -3.00
CA TYR A 29 2.36 -7.27 -2.41
C TYR A 29 3.88 -7.11 -2.31
N GLY A 30 4.51 -7.89 -1.42
CA GLY A 30 5.95 -7.83 -1.19
C GLY A 30 6.39 -6.56 -0.46
N VAL A 31 5.49 -5.94 0.30
CA VAL A 31 5.78 -4.71 1.06
C VAL A 31 6.31 -5.13 2.44
N ASN A 32 7.63 -5.10 2.62
CA ASN A 32 8.30 -5.58 3.84
C ASN A 32 9.00 -4.45 4.63
N ASN A 33 8.45 -3.23 4.55
CA ASN A 33 8.95 -2.03 5.23
C ASN A 33 7.75 -1.23 5.79
N ILE A 34 7.76 -0.92 7.08
CA ILE A 34 6.62 -0.30 7.77
C ILE A 34 6.33 1.14 7.30
N ASP A 35 7.36 1.91 6.96
CA ASP A 35 7.19 3.28 6.46
C ASP A 35 6.47 3.26 5.12
N LEU A 36 6.84 2.32 4.24
CA LEU A 36 6.16 2.11 2.96
C LEU A 36 4.73 1.61 3.14
N MET A 37 4.44 0.76 4.15
CA MET A 37 3.06 0.37 4.46
C MET A 37 2.22 1.59 4.82
N ASN A 38 2.74 2.45 5.71
CA ASN A 38 2.07 3.69 6.11
C ASN A 38 1.88 4.63 4.92
N ASP A 39 2.92 4.85 4.11
CA ASP A 39 2.86 5.70 2.92
C ASP A 39 1.79 5.22 1.92
N LEU A 40 1.77 3.92 1.59
CA LEU A 40 0.76 3.34 0.70
C LEU A 40 -0.66 3.49 1.27
N TYR A 41 -0.84 3.23 2.55
CA TYR A 41 -2.12 3.41 3.23
C TYR A 41 -2.61 4.87 3.17
N GLN A 42 -1.75 5.84 3.46
CA GLN A 42 -2.09 7.27 3.38
C GLN A 42 -2.41 7.71 1.95
N LYS A 43 -1.78 7.11 0.95
CA LYS A 43 -2.08 7.34 -0.47
C LYS A 43 -3.40 6.72 -0.94
N GLY A 44 -4.02 5.87 -0.12
CA GLY A 44 -5.29 5.21 -0.43
C GLY A 44 -5.14 3.82 -1.01
N ALA A 45 -4.03 3.13 -0.76
CA ALA A 45 -3.94 1.69 -0.99
C ALA A 45 -4.93 0.95 -0.07
N HIS A 46 -5.68 0.02 -0.63
CA HIS A 46 -6.67 -0.75 0.12
C HIS A 46 -6.07 -1.99 0.79
N THR A 47 -5.16 -2.68 0.10
CA THR A 47 -4.56 -3.92 0.60
C THR A 47 -3.05 -3.83 0.55
N ILE A 48 -2.41 -4.27 1.63
CA ILE A 48 -0.95 -4.38 1.73
C ILE A 48 -0.65 -5.82 2.17
N VAL A 49 0.14 -6.52 1.37
CA VAL A 49 0.58 -7.89 1.64
C VAL A 49 2.07 -7.89 1.93
N THR A 50 2.45 -8.50 3.04
CA THR A 50 3.81 -8.59 3.56
C THR A 50 4.15 -10.02 3.93
N ASP A 51 5.42 -10.38 3.77
CA ASP A 51 5.98 -11.64 4.23
C ASP A 51 6.42 -11.56 5.71
N ARG A 52 6.27 -10.38 6.33
CA ARG A 52 6.66 -10.06 7.70
C ARG A 52 5.42 -9.89 8.59
N PRO A 53 4.91 -10.98 9.20
CA PRO A 53 3.71 -10.91 10.04
C PRO A 53 3.89 -10.01 11.28
N ASP A 54 5.12 -9.88 11.78
CA ASP A 54 5.50 -8.95 12.83
C ASP A 54 5.24 -7.49 12.42
N LEU A 55 5.66 -7.12 11.21
CA LEU A 55 5.40 -5.77 10.66
C LEU A 55 3.90 -5.56 10.41
N ALA A 56 3.18 -6.58 9.92
CA ALA A 56 1.73 -6.48 9.76
C ALA A 56 1.03 -6.18 11.08
N GLN A 57 1.42 -6.87 12.17
CA GLN A 57 0.84 -6.64 13.50
C GLN A 57 1.17 -5.23 14.00
N GLN A 58 2.42 -4.79 13.87
CA GLN A 58 2.84 -3.43 14.25
C GLN A 58 2.07 -2.37 13.45
N PHE A 59 1.96 -2.55 12.13
CA PHE A 59 1.22 -1.64 11.25
C PHE A 59 -0.27 -1.57 11.61
N LYS A 60 -0.92 -2.69 11.96
CA LYS A 60 -2.32 -2.66 12.41
C LYS A 60 -2.54 -1.80 13.66
N GLN A 61 -1.52 -1.61 14.50
CA GLN A 61 -1.61 -0.73 15.68
C GLN A 61 -1.49 0.75 15.33
N THR A 62 -0.96 1.10 14.14
CA THR A 62 -0.83 2.49 13.68
C THR A 62 -2.08 3.00 12.97
N ILE A 63 -2.97 2.10 12.54
CA ILE A 63 -4.20 2.44 11.82
C ILE A 63 -5.32 2.70 12.85
N PRO A 64 -6.09 3.79 12.74
CA PRO A 64 -7.27 4.00 13.58
C PRO A 64 -8.28 2.87 13.33
N ASN A 65 -8.84 2.27 14.38
CA ASN A 65 -10.00 1.40 14.23
C ASN A 65 -11.12 2.22 13.58
N LYS A 66 -11.44 1.89 12.32
CA LYS A 66 -12.61 2.44 11.62
C LYS A 66 -13.88 1.77 12.12
#